data_AF-A0A0C2CGN8-F1
#
_entry.id   AF-A0A0C2CGN8-F1
#
_cell.length_a   1.000
_cell.length_b   1.000
_cell.length_c   1.000
_cell.angle_alpha   90.00
_cell.angle_beta   90.00
_cell.angle_gamma   90.00
#
_symmetry.space_group_name_H-M   'P 1'
#
loop_
_entity.id
_entity.type
_entity.pdbx_description
1 polymer ?
#
loop_
_entity_poly.entity_id
_entity_poly.type
_entity_poly.pdbx_seq_one_letter_code
_entity_poly.pdbx_strand_id
1 'polypeptide(L)' 'NMIALNVYMAMCYYKMDYFDVAQEVLAVYLRSFPDSPAALNLKACITFKTYNGKAALPEVEALQKATLYPAAAELLRHNT' A
#
# COMPACT_ATOMS: atom_id res chain seq x y z
N ASN A 1 10.49 8.94 -16.40
CA ASN A 1 10.74 8.50 -15.00
C ASN A 1 10.09 7.14 -14.76
N MET A 2 10.88 6.15 -14.34
CA MET A 2 10.40 4.77 -14.08
C MET A 2 9.90 4.60 -12.63
N ILE A 3 9.05 5.51 -12.16
CA ILE A 3 8.64 5.57 -10.73
C ILE A 3 7.81 4.35 -10.31
N ALA A 4 7.10 3.71 -11.25
CA ALA A 4 6.34 2.48 -11.00
C ALA A 4 7.23 1.31 -10.53
N LEU A 5 8.52 1.28 -10.86
CA LEU A 5 9.45 0.26 -10.39
C LEU A 5 9.58 0.26 -8.86
N ASN A 6 9.38 1.41 -8.21
CA ASN A 6 9.40 1.51 -6.75
C ASN A 6 8.29 0.66 -6.11
N VAL A 7 7.13 0.49 -6.75
CA VAL A 7 6.07 -0.39 -6.24
C VAL A 7 6.53 -1.85 -6.23
N TYR A 8 7.16 -2.29 -7.32
CA TYR A 8 7.69 -3.66 -7.43
C TYR A 8 8.87 -3.90 -6.47
N MET A 9 9.79 -2.94 -6.35
CA MET A 9 10.89 -3.01 -5.38
C MET A 9 10.35 -3.07 -3.94
N ALA A 10 9.35 -2.26 -3.60
CA ALA A 10 8.70 -2.30 -2.30
C ALA A 10 8.03 -3.66 -2.04
N MET A 11 7.40 -4.28 -3.05
CA MET A 11 6.88 -5.65 -2.92
C MET A 11 7.99 -6.67 -2.65
N CYS A 12 9.14 -6.56 -3.32
CA CYS A 12 10.28 -7.43 -3.06
C CYS A 12 10.79 -7.27 -1.63
N TYR A 13 11.00 -6.03 -1.16
CA TYR A 13 11.43 -5.77 0.22
C TYR A 13 10.41 -6.26 1.25
N TYR A 14 9.11 -6.07 0.99
CA TYR A 14 8.03 -6.61 1.83
C TYR A 14 8.10 -8.14 1.92
N LYS A 15 8.35 -8.82 0.80
CA LYS A 15 8.46 -10.30 0.75
C LYS A 15 9.71 -10.82 1.47
N MET A 16 10.73 -9.99 1.65
CA MET A 16 11.95 -10.29 2.42
C MET A 16 11.84 -9.86 3.89
N ASP A 17 10.65 -9.43 4.33
CA ASP A 17 10.38 -8.89 5.67
C ASP A 17 11.19 -7.60 6.01
N TYR A 18 11.72 -6.90 5.00
CA TYR A 18 12.37 -5.59 5.15
C TYR A 18 11.34 -4.45 5.07
N PHE A 19 10.48 -4.36 6.08
CA PHE A 19 9.31 -3.47 6.06
C PHE A 19 9.66 -1.98 6.05
N ASP A 20 10.67 -1.54 6.80
CA ASP A 20 11.09 -0.14 6.82
C ASP A 20 11.59 0.30 5.43
N VAL A 21 12.43 -0.52 4.80
CA VAL A 21 12.93 -0.28 3.43
C VAL A 21 11.79 -0.31 2.42
N ALA A 22 10.87 -1.27 2.54
CA ALA A 22 9.68 -1.32 1.69
C ALA A 22 8.84 -0.05 1.79
N GLN A 23 8.68 0.50 3.00
CA GLN A 23 7.94 1.74 3.24
C GLN A 23 8.62 2.96 2.62
N GLU A 24 9.94 3.10 2.81
CA GLU A 24 10.72 4.20 2.23
C GLU A 24 10.66 4.20 0.70
N VAL A 25 10.86 3.03 0.08
CA VAL A 25 10.80 2.88 -1.37
C VAL A 25 9.39 3.17 -1.89
N LEU A 26 8.34 2.67 -1.23
CA LEU A 26 6.96 2.91 -1.62
C LEU A 26 6.57 4.39 -1.48
N ALA A 27 7.08 5.10 -0.47
CA ALA A 27 6.84 6.52 -0.27
C ALA A 27 7.34 7.37 -1.45
N VAL A 28 8.41 6.95 -2.14
CA VAL A 28 8.88 7.62 -3.37
C VAL A 28 7.79 7.60 -4.45
N TYR A 29 7.08 6.50 -4.62
CA TYR A 29 5.98 6.39 -5.58
C TYR A 29 4.75 7.19 -5.13
N LEU A 30 4.35 7.05 -3.87
CA LEU A 30 3.17 7.71 -3.32
C LEU A 30 3.26 9.25 -3.32
N ARG A 31 4.47 9.83 -3.31
CA ARG A 31 4.65 11.28 -3.52
C ARG A 31 4.12 11.77 -4.87
N SER A 32 4.17 10.93 -5.91
CA SER A 32 3.68 11.28 -7.25
C SER A 32 2.25 10.79 -7.50
N PHE A 33 1.86 9.67 -6.88
CA PHE A 33 0.55 9.03 -7.06
C PHE A 33 -0.05 8.64 -5.70
N PRO A 34 -0.47 9.64 -4.90
CA PRO A 34 -0.90 9.42 -3.51
C PRO A 34 -2.20 8.62 -3.38
N ASP A 35 -2.99 8.55 -4.44
CA ASP A 35 -4.30 7.91 -4.55
C ASP A 35 -4.25 6.56 -5.27
N SER A 36 -3.07 6.07 -5.65
CA SER A 36 -2.92 4.78 -6.34
C SER A 36 -3.42 3.63 -5.45
N PRO A 37 -4.50 2.91 -5.84
CA PRO A 37 -5.08 1.89 -4.98
C PRO A 37 -4.11 0.73 -4.67
N ALA A 38 -3.31 0.33 -5.66
CA ALA A 38 -2.32 -0.73 -5.49
C ALA A 38 -1.24 -0.33 -4.48
N ALA A 39 -0.78 0.93 -4.51
CA ALA A 39 0.25 1.42 -3.59
C ALA A 39 -0.30 1.65 -2.18
N LEU A 40 -1.52 2.16 -2.03
CA LEU A 40 -2.18 2.30 -0.73
C LEU A 40 -2.44 0.94 -0.07
N ASN A 41 -2.85 -0.06 -0.85
CA ASN A 41 -3.01 -1.43 -0.34
C ASN A 41 -1.66 -2.02 0.13
N LEU A 42 -0.59 -1.85 -0.65
CA LEU A 42 0.75 -2.29 -0.24
C LEU A 42 1.22 -1.55 1.03
N LYS A 43 0.93 -0.26 1.16
CA LYS A 43 1.23 0.52 2.37
C LYS A 43 0.49 -0.05 3.58
N ALA A 44 -0.81 -0.37 3.44
CA ALA A 44 -1.58 -1.01 4.49
C ALA A 44 -0.96 -2.36 4.91
N CYS A 45 -0.53 -3.19 3.95
CA CYS A 45 0.15 -4.45 4.24
C CYS A 45 1.46 -4.26 5.02
N ILE A 46 2.29 -3.29 4.59
CA ILE A 46 3.55 -2.96 5.26
C ILE A 46 3.27 -2.50 6.70
N THR A 47 2.34 -1.57 6.90
CA THR A 47 1.95 -1.06 8.22
C THR A 47 1.39 -2.16 9.13
N PHE A 48 0.57 -3.06 8.58
CA PHE A 48 0.02 -4.21 9.30
C PHE A 48 1.12 -5.14 9.83
N LYS A 49 2.11 -5.45 8.99
CA LYS A 49 3.22 -6.34 9.34
C LYS A 49 4.22 -5.71 10.30
N THR A 50 4.44 -4.40 10.19
CA THR A 50 5.37 -3.65 11.05
C THR A 50 4.78 -3.45 12.45
N TYR A 51 3.48 -3.17 12.52
CA TYR A 51 2.80 -2.85 13.77
C TYR A 51 1.66 -3.83 14.06
N ASN A 52 0.45 -3.56 13.54
CA ASN A 52 -0.75 -4.38 13.69
C ASN A 52 -1.90 -3.84 12.82
N GLY A 53 -3.05 -4.51 12.87
CA GLY A 53 -4.27 -4.09 12.15
C GLY A 53 -4.82 -2.72 12.53
N LYS A 54 -4.70 -2.29 13.78
CA LYS A 54 -5.20 -0.98 14.21
C LYS A 54 -4.39 0.16 13.57
N ALA A 55 -3.08 -0.02 13.44
CA ALA A 55 -2.20 0.96 12.82
C ALA A 55 -2.43 1.11 11.32
N ALA A 56 -2.96 0.08 10.64
CA ALA A 56 -3.21 0.07 9.19
C ALA A 56 -4.58 0.63 8.78
N LEU A 57 -5.46 0.93 9.75
CA LEU A 57 -6.81 1.46 9.48
C LEU A 57 -6.79 2.75 8.64
N PRO A 58 -5.92 3.75 8.89
CA PRO A 58 -5.89 4.96 8.09
C PRO A 58 -5.60 4.70 6.61
N GLU A 59 -4.72 3.74 6.29
CA GLU A 59 -4.44 3.33 4.92
C GLU A 59 -5.64 2.66 4.25
N VAL A 60 -6.39 1.83 5.01
CA VAL A 60 -7.60 1.18 4.50
C VAL A 60 -8.70 2.21 4.22
N GLU A 61 -8.88 3.20 5.09
CA GLU A 61 -9.83 4.30 4.85
C GLU A 61 -9.44 5.14 3.62
N ALA A 62 -8.15 5.41 3.43
CA ALA A 62 -7.66 6.10 2.25
C ALA A 62 -7.92 5.28 0.97
N LEU A 63 -7.73 3.96 1.03
CA LEU A 63 -8.00 3.04 -0.08
C LEU A 63 -9.49 2.97 -0.43
N GLN A 64 -10.38 2.98 0.56
CA GLN A 64 -11.83 3.04 0.35
C GLN A 64 -12.24 4.32 -0.39
N LYS A 65 -11.62 5.45 -0.05
CA LYS A 65 -11.89 6.77 -0.67
C LYS A 65 -11.29 6.92 -2.07
N ALA A 66 -10.17 6.25 -2.34
CA ALA A 66 -9.48 6.28 -3.63
C ALA A 66 -10.17 5.47 -4.74
N THR A 67 -11.41 5.01 -4.54
CA THR A 67 -12.09 4.06 -5.42
C THR A 67 -12.27 4.58 -6.86
N LEU A 68 -11.41 4.09 -7.75
CA LEU A 68 -11.63 3.91 -9.18
C LEU A 68 -11.24 2.45 -9.49
N TYR A 69 -12.24 1.55 -9.54
CA TYR A 69 -12.32 0.26 -10.24
C TYR A 69 -13.19 -0.76 -9.47
N PRO A 70 -14.14 -1.45 -10.13
CA PRO A 70 -14.99 -2.48 -9.49
C PRO A 70 -14.19 -3.62 -8.84
N ALA A 71 -13.04 -3.99 -9.39
CA ALA A 71 -12.22 -5.09 -8.91
C ALA A 71 -11.57 -4.82 -7.53
N ALA A 72 -11.29 -3.56 -7.19
CA ALA A 72 -10.73 -3.20 -5.88
C ALA A 72 -11.79 -3.19 -4.77
N ALA A 73 -13.06 -2.97 -5.13
CA ALA A 73 -14.17 -2.91 -4.18
C ALA A 73 -14.45 -4.28 -3.51
N GLU A 74 -14.23 -5.38 -4.22
CA GLU A 74 -14.41 -6.74 -3.68
C GLU A 74 -13.34 -7.08 -2.63
N LEU A 75 -12.08 -6.74 -2.90
CA LEU A 75 -10.98 -6.94 -1.95
C LEU A 75 -11.14 -6.09 -0.68
N LEU A 76 -11.68 -4.87 -0.81
CA LEU A 76 -11.95 -3.99 0.34
C LEU A 76 -13.05 -4.53 1.27
N ARG A 77 -14.08 -5.21 0.73
CA ARG A 77 -15.15 -5.84 1.53
C ARG A 77 -14.66 -6.97 2.44
N HIS A 78 -13.49 -7.55 2.16
CA HIS A 78 -12.92 -8.61 3.00
C HIS A 78 -12.15 -8.08 4.21
N ASN A 79 -11.99 -6.75 4.33
CA ASN A 79 -11.24 -6.10 5.41
C ASN A 79 -12.13 -5.45 6.49
N THR A 80 -13.46 -5.60 6.39
CA THR A 80 -14.45 -5.16 7.40
C THR A 80 -14.96 -6.32 8.23
#